data_AF-A0A8D5QVZ7-F1
#
_entry.id   AF-A0A8D5QVZ7-F1
#
_cell.length_a   1.000
_cell.length_b   1.000
_cell.length_c   1.000
_cell.angle_alpha   90.00
_cell.angle_beta   90.00
_cell.angle_gamma   90.00
#
_symmetry.space_group_name_H-M   'P 1'
#
loop_
_entity.id
_entity.type
_entity.pdbx_description
1 polymer ?
#
loop_
_entity_poly.entity_id
_entity_poly.type
_entity_poly.pdbx_seq_one_letter_code
_entity_poly.pdbx_strand_id
1 'polypeptide(L)'
;GYKVIDADQLVHDMQAQGGRLYRALLDWLGEEILLSNRELNRPKLGQLIFSNEEMRQRSAEIQGTIIREELAAQKDYLAKKEDVFFMDIPLLIENGYQDWFDQIWLVAVLPEIQCQRLMKRNHLSVEEAKLRIDSQMSLAEKMPYASLVLDNNGSLDDLK
;
A
#
# COMPACT_ATOMS: atom_id res chain seq x y z
N GLY A 1 9.05 -20.16 -8.06
CA GLY A 1 8.14 -19.06 -8.41
C GLY A 1 8.92 -17.76 -8.46
N TYR A 2 8.31 -16.70 -8.96
CA TYR A 2 8.94 -15.38 -9.04
C TYR A 2 9.10 -14.74 -7.66
N LYS A 3 10.10 -13.86 -7.52
CA LYS A 3 10.22 -13.01 -6.33
C LYS A 3 9.15 -11.93 -6.36
N VAL A 4 8.59 -11.62 -5.19
CA VAL A 4 7.58 -10.58 -5.02
C VAL A 4 8.05 -9.64 -3.90
N ILE A 5 8.10 -8.35 -4.19
CA ILE A 5 8.20 -7.30 -3.17
C ILE A 5 6.77 -6.90 -2.81
N ASP A 6 6.35 -7.22 -1.59
CA ASP A 6 5.08 -6.75 -1.03
C ASP A 6 5.31 -5.39 -0.38
N ALA A 7 4.74 -4.32 -0.95
CA ALA A 7 4.94 -2.97 -0.44
C ALA A 7 4.32 -2.77 0.94
N ASP A 8 3.17 -3.40 1.24
CA ASP A 8 2.52 -3.28 2.54
C ASP A 8 3.36 -3.97 3.62
N GLN A 9 3.90 -5.15 3.32
CA GLN A 9 4.82 -5.85 4.23
C GLN A 9 6.10 -5.05 4.45
N LEU A 10 6.67 -4.46 3.39
CA LEU A 10 7.88 -3.64 3.50
C LEU A 10 7.64 -2.40 4.40
N VAL A 11 6.50 -1.74 4.25
CA VAL A 11 6.09 -0.64 5.14
C VAL A 11 5.92 -1.11 6.57
N HIS A 12 5.28 -2.28 6.77
CA HIS A 12 5.10 -2.87 8.09
C HIS A 12 6.44 -3.14 8.78
N ASP A 13 7.40 -3.72 8.06
CA ASP A 13 8.73 -4.04 8.58
C ASP A 13 9.52 -2.77 8.94
N MET A 14 9.40 -1.71 8.13
CA MET A 14 10.02 -0.41 8.44
C MET A 14 9.41 0.28 9.66
N GLN A 15 8.18 -0.04 10.01
CA GLN A 15 7.49 0.46 11.21
C GLN A 15 7.81 -0.36 12.47
N ALA A 16 8.45 -1.53 12.34
CA ALA A 16 8.90 -2.31 13.48
C ALA A 16 9.98 -1.57 14.29
N GLN A 17 10.18 -1.98 15.55
CA GLN A 17 11.10 -1.32 16.46
C GLN A 17 12.50 -1.18 15.84
N GLY A 18 13.00 0.05 15.76
CA GLY A 18 14.30 0.37 15.17
C GLY A 18 14.31 0.46 13.64
N GLY A 19 13.18 0.24 12.97
CA GLY A 19 13.02 0.45 11.53
C GLY A 19 13.09 1.93 11.14
N ARG A 20 13.24 2.20 9.84
CA ARG A 20 13.45 3.56 9.33
C ARG A 20 12.22 4.45 9.52
N LEU A 21 11.03 3.94 9.23
CA LEU A 21 9.78 4.66 9.49
C LEU A 21 9.54 4.82 10.99
N TYR A 22 9.82 3.79 11.79
CA TYR A 22 9.71 3.87 13.26
C TYR A 22 10.50 5.05 13.83
N ARG A 23 11.79 5.19 13.44
CA ARG A 23 12.63 6.30 13.91
C ARG A 23 12.13 7.66 13.43
N ALA A 24 11.78 7.77 12.15
CA ALA A 24 11.28 9.03 11.59
C ALA A 24 9.98 9.50 12.26
N LEU A 25 9.07 8.58 12.58
CA LEU A 25 7.83 8.89 13.30
C LEU A 25 8.11 9.29 14.75
N LEU A 26 9.09 8.67 15.42
CA LEU A 26 9.50 9.08 16.77
C LEU A 26 10.18 10.44 16.80
N ASP A 27 11.04 10.73 15.83
CA ASP A 27 11.71 12.02 15.73
C ASP A 27 10.69 13.16 15.52
N TRP A 28 9.59 12.86 14.82
CA TRP A 28 8.52 13.82 14.56
C TRP A 28 7.50 13.96 15.71
N LEU A 29 6.96 12.84 16.20
CA LEU A 29 5.83 12.82 17.14
C LEU A 29 6.24 12.54 18.60
N GLY A 30 7.48 12.16 18.84
CA GLY A 30 8.01 11.82 20.16
C GLY A 30 7.58 10.43 20.65
N GLU A 31 8.05 10.06 21.85
CA GLU A 31 7.79 8.73 22.45
C GLU A 31 6.33 8.47 22.82
N GLU A 32 5.47 9.48 22.74
CA GLU A 32 4.07 9.35 23.09
C GLU A 32 3.30 8.40 22.15
N ILE A 33 3.83 8.13 20.96
CA ILE A 33 3.28 7.17 20.00
C ILE A 33 3.64 5.72 20.32
N LEU A 34 4.37 5.47 21.41
CA LEU A 34 4.81 4.13 21.80
C LEU A 34 3.89 3.48 22.82
N LEU A 35 3.81 2.16 22.73
CA LEU A 35 3.33 1.28 23.80
C LEU A 35 4.44 1.05 24.83
N SER A 36 4.08 0.44 25.98
CA SER A 36 5.04 0.11 27.04
C SER A 36 6.15 -0.85 26.58
N ASN A 37 5.89 -1.68 25.57
CA ASN A 37 6.85 -2.59 24.95
C ASN A 37 7.71 -1.93 23.86
N ARG A 38 7.63 -0.60 23.67
CA ARG A 38 8.33 0.17 22.62
C ARG A 38 7.87 -0.10 21.18
N GLU A 39 6.74 -0.77 20.98
CA GLU A 39 6.10 -0.83 19.65
C GLU A 39 5.25 0.42 19.39
N LEU A 40 4.96 0.70 18.11
CA LEU A 40 4.05 1.79 17.74
C LEU A 40 2.62 1.49 18.20
N ASN A 41 2.04 2.43 18.95
CA ASN A 41 0.63 2.44 19.27
C ASN A 41 -0.18 2.87 18.03
N ARG A 42 -0.56 1.89 17.19
CA ARG A 42 -1.26 2.14 15.91
C ARG A 42 -2.53 2.99 16.07
N PRO A 43 -3.42 2.74 17.05
CA PRO A 43 -4.57 3.62 17.29
C PRO A 43 -4.19 5.07 17.57
N LYS A 44 -3.21 5.31 18.44
CA LYS A 44 -2.78 6.67 18.80
C LYS A 44 -2.07 7.36 17.63
N LEU A 45 -1.20 6.65 16.93
CA LEU A 45 -0.54 7.14 15.73
C LEU A 45 -1.57 7.57 14.67
N GLY A 46 -2.58 6.72 14.42
CA GLY A 46 -3.70 7.06 13.53
C GLY A 46 -4.43 8.32 14.00
N GLN A 47 -4.78 8.40 15.28
CA GLN A 47 -5.45 9.59 15.83
C GLN A 47 -4.66 10.88 15.61
N LEU A 48 -3.33 10.86 15.81
CA LEU A 48 -2.46 12.02 15.61
C LEU A 48 -2.31 12.38 14.13
N ILE A 49 -2.12 11.39 13.25
CA ILE A 49 -1.99 11.63 11.81
C ILE A 49 -3.29 12.22 11.24
N PHE A 50 -4.44 11.67 11.65
CA PHE A 50 -5.74 12.07 11.13
C PHE A 50 -6.37 13.26 11.88
N SER A 51 -5.70 13.86 12.87
CA SER A 51 -6.26 14.94 13.70
C SER A 51 -6.57 16.20 12.90
N ASN A 52 -5.76 16.53 11.89
CA ASN A 52 -5.97 17.67 11.00
C ASN A 52 -5.24 17.46 9.66
N GLU A 53 -5.43 18.39 8.72
CA GLU A 53 -4.85 18.32 7.38
C GLU A 53 -3.33 18.45 7.37
N GLU A 54 -2.77 19.36 8.18
CA GLU A 54 -1.32 19.58 8.30
C GLU A 54 -0.60 18.30 8.75
N MET A 55 -1.15 17.58 9.73
CA MET A 55 -0.60 16.31 10.22
C MET A 55 -0.66 15.21 9.15
N ARG A 56 -1.77 15.13 8.40
CA ARG A 56 -1.89 14.18 7.29
C ARG A 56 -0.85 14.46 6.20
N GLN A 57 -0.70 15.73 5.82
CA GLN A 57 0.26 16.13 4.80
C GLN A 57 1.70 15.83 5.25
N ARG A 58 2.06 16.23 6.46
CA ARG A 58 3.41 15.99 7.00
C ARG A 58 3.72 14.50 7.15
N SER A 59 2.73 13.71 7.57
CA SER A 59 2.84 12.25 7.59
C SER A 59 3.07 11.68 6.18
N ALA A 60 2.32 12.14 5.18
CA ALA A 60 2.48 11.70 3.80
C ALA A 60 3.86 12.05 3.24
N GLU A 61 4.40 13.23 3.55
CA GLU A 61 5.74 13.66 3.14
C GLU A 61 6.85 12.80 3.77
N ILE A 62 6.84 12.64 5.10
CA ILE A 62 7.84 11.87 5.84
C ILE A 62 7.81 10.40 5.41
N GLN A 63 6.63 9.78 5.45
CA GLN A 63 6.51 8.36 5.14
C GLN A 63 6.71 8.11 3.64
N GLY A 64 6.11 8.94 2.78
CA GLY A 64 6.17 8.78 1.33
C GLY A 64 7.61 8.81 0.80
N THR A 65 8.43 9.72 1.30
CA THR A 65 9.86 9.80 0.91
C THR A 65 10.60 8.52 1.29
N ILE A 66 10.47 8.09 2.55
CA ILE A 66 11.16 6.89 3.06
C ILE A 66 10.72 5.63 2.33
N ILE A 67 9.41 5.47 2.10
CA ILE A 67 8.82 4.32 1.42
C ILE A 67 9.29 4.26 -0.03
N ARG A 68 9.28 5.40 -0.74
CA ARG A 68 9.75 5.49 -2.12
C ARG A 68 11.21 5.08 -2.25
N GLU A 69 12.07 5.58 -1.36
CA GLU A 69 13.48 5.21 -1.37
C GLU A 69 13.71 3.71 -1.08
N GLU A 70 13.00 3.15 -0.10
CA GLU A 70 13.15 1.72 0.23
C GLU A 70 12.65 0.83 -0.91
N LEU A 71 11.48 1.13 -1.49
CA LEU A 71 10.97 0.39 -2.64
C LEU A 71 11.94 0.44 -3.83
N ALA A 72 12.52 1.62 -4.11
CA ALA A 72 13.51 1.77 -5.17
C ALA A 72 14.78 0.93 -4.89
N ALA A 73 15.27 0.94 -3.65
CA ALA A 73 16.42 0.14 -3.25
C ALA A 73 16.17 -1.37 -3.39
N GLN A 74 15.00 -1.86 -2.97
CA GLN A 74 14.63 -3.28 -3.11
C GLN A 74 14.47 -3.67 -4.58
N LYS A 75 13.84 -2.81 -5.39
CA LYS A 75 13.71 -2.98 -6.84
C LYS A 75 15.08 -3.11 -7.50
N ASP A 76 15.97 -2.17 -7.26
CA ASP A 76 17.32 -2.14 -7.86
C ASP A 76 18.20 -3.30 -7.39
N TYR A 77 17.99 -3.79 -6.18
CA TYR A 77 18.66 -4.98 -5.67
C TYR A 77 18.18 -6.25 -6.38
N LEU A 78 16.86 -6.43 -6.56
CA LEU A 78 16.32 -7.60 -7.27
C LEU A 78 16.63 -7.57 -8.76
N ALA A 79 16.59 -6.40 -9.40
CA ALA A 79 16.92 -6.24 -10.82
C ALA A 79 18.36 -6.68 -11.17
N LYS A 80 19.27 -6.77 -10.19
CA LYS A 80 20.63 -7.31 -10.37
C LYS A 80 20.73 -8.82 -10.24
N LYS A 81 19.69 -9.48 -9.73
CA LYS A 81 19.71 -10.90 -9.32
C LYS A 81 18.69 -11.76 -10.04
N GLU A 82 17.60 -11.15 -10.49
CA GLU A 82 16.46 -11.84 -11.08
C GLU A 82 16.15 -11.20 -12.43
N ASP A 83 15.93 -12.03 -13.46
CA ASP A 83 15.50 -11.53 -14.78
C ASP A 83 14.05 -11.01 -14.73
N VAL A 84 13.22 -11.59 -13.86
CA VAL A 84 11.81 -11.22 -13.66
C VAL A 84 11.45 -11.29 -12.18
N PHE A 85 10.85 -10.23 -11.65
CA PHE A 85 10.26 -10.16 -10.32
C PHE A 85 9.01 -9.28 -10.35
N PHE A 86 8.18 -9.38 -9.32
CA PHE A 86 6.96 -8.60 -9.18
C PHE A 86 7.07 -7.65 -7.98
N MET A 87 6.39 -6.52 -8.06
CA MET A 87 6.15 -5.64 -6.92
C MET A 87 4.65 -5.48 -6.76
N ASP A 88 4.10 -5.89 -5.63
CA ASP A 88 2.69 -5.67 -5.29
C ASP A 88 2.56 -4.33 -4.58
N ILE A 89 1.99 -3.34 -5.27
CA ILE A 89 1.86 -1.96 -4.81
C ILE A 89 0.40 -1.49 -4.99
N PRO A 90 -0.43 -1.45 -3.94
CA PRO A 90 -1.84 -1.10 -4.05
C PRO A 90 -2.12 0.28 -4.66
N LEU A 91 -1.25 1.26 -4.37
CA LEU A 91 -1.35 2.65 -4.83
C LEU A 91 -0.26 2.99 -5.85
N LEU A 92 0.07 2.04 -6.74
CA LEU A 92 1.12 2.19 -7.76
C LEU A 92 0.91 3.44 -8.62
N ILE A 93 -0.30 3.58 -9.15
CA ILE A 93 -0.66 4.61 -10.13
C ILE A 93 -0.85 5.95 -9.42
N GLU A 94 -1.56 5.95 -8.29
CA GLU A 94 -1.86 7.13 -7.49
C GLU A 94 -0.59 7.83 -6.97
N ASN A 95 0.46 7.06 -6.67
CA ASN A 95 1.74 7.59 -6.20
C ASN A 95 2.77 7.81 -7.32
N GLY A 96 2.39 7.66 -8.58
CA GLY A 96 3.26 7.98 -9.72
C GLY A 96 4.42 7.01 -9.92
N TYR A 97 4.24 5.72 -9.60
CA TYR A 97 5.27 4.70 -9.80
C TYR A 97 5.27 4.06 -11.19
N GLN A 98 4.36 4.44 -12.10
CA GLN A 98 4.22 3.82 -13.43
C GLN A 98 5.56 3.64 -14.16
N ASP A 99 6.39 4.68 -14.19
CA ASP A 99 7.64 4.71 -14.96
C ASP A 99 8.75 3.81 -14.37
N TRP A 100 8.51 3.11 -13.27
CA TRP A 100 9.46 2.18 -12.66
C TRP A 100 9.43 0.79 -13.29
N PHE A 101 8.40 0.47 -14.06
CA PHE A 101 8.08 -0.89 -14.47
C PHE A 101 8.04 -1.03 -15.99
N ASP A 102 8.58 -2.16 -16.50
CA ASP A 102 8.45 -2.52 -17.91
C ASP A 102 7.02 -2.97 -18.28
N GLN A 103 6.28 -3.49 -17.28
CA GLN A 103 4.91 -3.99 -17.41
C GLN A 103 4.13 -3.69 -16.12
N ILE A 104 2.89 -3.22 -16.26
CA ILE A 104 1.96 -3.02 -15.14
C ILE A 104 0.79 -3.97 -15.31
N TRP A 105 0.60 -4.86 -14.34
CA TRP A 105 -0.48 -5.86 -14.35
C TRP A 105 -1.57 -5.42 -13.38
N LEU A 106 -2.78 -5.21 -13.89
CA LEU A 106 -3.93 -4.76 -13.12
C LEU A 106 -4.89 -5.92 -12.89
N VAL A 107 -5.11 -6.28 -11.62
CA VAL A 107 -6.15 -7.24 -11.25
C VAL A 107 -7.48 -6.51 -11.14
N ALA A 108 -8.35 -6.72 -12.13
CA ALA A 108 -9.64 -6.06 -12.26
C ALA A 108 -10.76 -6.90 -11.63
N VAL A 109 -11.65 -6.23 -10.91
CA VAL A 109 -12.87 -6.82 -10.35
C VAL A 109 -14.00 -5.80 -10.42
N LEU A 110 -15.21 -6.27 -10.71
CA LEU A 110 -16.40 -5.42 -10.74
C LEU A 110 -16.63 -4.78 -9.36
N PRO A 111 -17.04 -3.50 -9.29
CA PRO A 111 -17.24 -2.78 -8.02
C PRO A 111 -18.16 -3.52 -7.04
N GLU A 112 -19.21 -4.17 -7.54
CA GLU A 112 -20.15 -4.94 -6.73
C GLU A 112 -19.46 -6.13 -6.05
N ILE A 113 -18.63 -6.87 -6.80
CA ILE A 113 -17.88 -8.03 -6.30
C ILE A 113 -16.77 -7.55 -5.34
N GLN A 114 -16.09 -6.45 -5.67
CA GLN A 114 -15.09 -5.83 -4.81
C GLN A 114 -15.69 -5.46 -3.44
N CYS A 115 -16.85 -4.81 -3.45
CA CYS A 115 -17.58 -4.42 -2.24
C CYS A 115 -17.96 -5.65 -1.41
N GLN A 116 -18.56 -6.67 -2.03
CA GLN A 116 -18.93 -7.92 -1.35
C GLN A 116 -17.73 -8.61 -0.70
N ARG A 117 -16.61 -8.72 -1.43
CA ARG A 117 -15.38 -9.35 -0.92
C ARG A 117 -14.78 -8.54 0.24
N LEU A 118 -14.77 -7.21 0.13
CA LEU A 118 -14.23 -6.32 1.17
C LEU A 118 -15.07 -6.39 2.46
N MET A 119 -16.40 -6.36 2.34
CA MET A 119 -17.32 -6.55 3.46
C MET A 119 -17.09 -7.88 4.17
N LYS A 120 -17.00 -8.98 3.39
CA LYS A 120 -16.80 -10.33 3.94
C LYS A 120 -15.45 -10.50 4.64
N ARG A 121 -14.37 -9.95 4.05
CA ARG A 121 -13.00 -10.09 4.58
C ARG A 121 -12.77 -9.23 5.81
N ASN A 122 -13.29 -8.00 5.83
CA ASN A 122 -12.96 -6.99 6.84
C ASN A 122 -14.11 -6.73 7.83
N HIS A 123 -15.22 -7.45 7.72
CA HIS A 123 -16.43 -7.30 8.55
C HIS A 123 -16.99 -5.86 8.55
N LEU A 124 -17.03 -5.24 7.37
CA LEU A 124 -17.45 -3.84 7.18
C LEU A 124 -18.92 -3.73 6.76
N SER A 125 -19.52 -2.57 7.03
CA SER A 125 -20.78 -2.17 6.41
C SER A 125 -20.60 -1.89 4.91
N VAL A 126 -21.70 -1.83 4.15
CA VAL A 126 -21.64 -1.49 2.72
C VAL A 126 -21.16 -0.05 2.51
N GLU A 127 -21.55 0.86 3.39
CA GLU A 127 -21.13 2.27 3.36
C GLU A 127 -19.62 2.39 3.63
N GLU A 128 -19.10 1.68 4.63
CA GLU A 128 -17.66 1.66 4.93
C GLU A 128 -16.84 1.05 3.79
N ALA A 129 -17.34 -0.02 3.16
CA ALA A 129 -16.69 -0.64 2.02
C ALA A 129 -16.65 0.31 0.81
N LYS A 130 -17.76 0.98 0.49
CA LYS A 130 -17.84 1.96 -0.60
C LYS A 130 -16.91 3.14 -0.36
N LEU A 131 -16.90 3.73 0.84
CA LEU A 131 -16.00 4.84 1.18
C LEU A 131 -14.52 4.48 0.95
N ARG A 132 -14.12 3.25 1.23
CA ARG A 132 -12.75 2.79 0.96
C ARG A 132 -12.47 2.61 -0.51
N ILE A 133 -13.42 2.07 -1.27
CA ILE A 133 -13.29 1.90 -2.73
C ILE A 133 -13.19 3.28 -3.40
N ASP A 134 -14.09 4.20 -3.04
CA ASP A 134 -14.19 5.53 -3.62
C ASP A 134 -13.01 6.45 -3.23
N SER A 135 -12.25 6.10 -2.18
CA SER A 135 -11.02 6.81 -1.81
C SER A 135 -9.83 6.54 -2.73
N GLN A 136 -9.94 5.53 -3.61
CA GLN A 136 -8.90 5.15 -4.55
C GLN A 136 -9.26 5.53 -5.98
N MET A 137 -8.26 5.56 -6.87
CA MET A 137 -8.51 5.77 -8.29
C MET A 137 -9.41 4.65 -8.84
N SER A 138 -10.39 5.01 -9.66
CA SER A 138 -11.35 4.04 -10.19
C SER A 138 -10.69 3.03 -11.11
N LEU A 139 -11.29 1.84 -11.25
CA LEU A 139 -10.78 0.82 -12.18
C LEU A 139 -10.64 1.35 -13.61
N ALA A 140 -11.61 2.14 -14.07
CA ALA A 140 -11.61 2.74 -15.40
C ALA A 140 -10.45 3.72 -15.60
N GLU A 141 -10.05 4.45 -14.56
CA GLU A 141 -8.89 5.35 -14.59
C GLU A 141 -7.57 4.59 -14.48
N LYS A 142 -7.54 3.41 -13.85
CA LYS A 142 -6.34 2.56 -13.76
C LYS A 142 -6.05 1.81 -15.06
N MET A 143 -7.09 1.42 -15.80
CA MET A 143 -6.97 0.61 -17.02
C MET A 143 -5.98 1.15 -18.08
N PRO A 144 -5.93 2.46 -18.39
CA PRO A 144 -4.99 3.00 -19.38
C PRO A 144 -3.51 2.81 -19.05
N TYR A 145 -3.16 2.59 -17.78
CA TYR A 145 -1.79 2.36 -17.33
C TYR A 145 -1.39 0.88 -17.38
N ALA A 146 -2.35 -0.03 -17.53
CA ALA A 146 -2.11 -1.47 -17.46
C ALA A 146 -1.60 -2.01 -18.80
N SER A 147 -0.49 -2.74 -18.76
CA SER A 147 0.01 -3.56 -19.87
C SER A 147 -0.78 -4.86 -20.02
N LEU A 148 -1.28 -5.38 -18.90
CA LEU A 148 -2.15 -6.54 -18.83
C LEU A 148 -3.25 -6.31 -17.80
N VAL A 149 -4.48 -6.65 -18.13
CA VAL A 149 -5.62 -6.66 -17.21
C VAL A 149 -6.05 -8.09 -16.96
N LEU A 150 -6.01 -8.52 -15.71
CA LEU A 150 -6.44 -9.85 -15.26
C LEU A 150 -7.85 -9.77 -14.71
N ASP A 151 -8.77 -10.57 -15.24
CA ASP A 151 -10.15 -10.61 -14.75
C ASP A 151 -10.23 -11.50 -13.51
N ASN A 152 -10.64 -10.91 -12.38
CA ASN A 152 -10.81 -11.60 -11.10
C ASN A 152 -12.25 -11.54 -10.59
N ASN A 153 -13.23 -11.55 -11.50
CA ASN A 153 -14.65 -11.61 -11.16
C ASN A 153 -15.08 -13.00 -10.68
N GLY A 154 -14.42 -14.05 -11.19
CA GLY A 154 -14.74 -15.46 -10.88
C GLY A 154 -14.07 -16.02 -9.62
N SER A 155 -13.93 -17.34 -9.57
CA SER A 155 -13.18 -18.05 -8.53
C SER A 155 -11.67 -17.99 -8.78
N LEU A 156 -10.87 -18.54 -7.85
CA LEU A 156 -9.42 -18.67 -8.03
C LEU A 156 -9.08 -19.46 -9.31
N ASP A 157 -9.87 -20.48 -9.62
CA ASP A 157 -9.67 -21.34 -10.80
C ASP A 157 -10.03 -20.63 -12.11
N ASP A 158 -10.83 -19.56 -12.03
CA ASP A 158 -11.26 -18.75 -13.17
C ASP A 158 -10.29 -17.59 -13.47
N LEU A 159 -9.33 -17.31 -12.58
CA LEU A 159 -8.38 -16.22 -12.72
C LEU A 159 -7.53 -16.42 -13.98
N LYS A 160 -7.65 -15.50 -14.93
CA LYS A 160 -6.99 -15.53 -16.24
C LYS A 160 -6.46 -14.17 -16.64
#